data_AF-A0AAD5SKL7-F1
#
_entry.id   AF-A0AAD5SKL7-F1
#
_cell.length_a   1.000
_cell.length_b   1.000
_cell.length_c   1.000
_cell.angle_alpha   90.00
_cell.angle_beta   90.00
_cell.angle_gamma   90.00
#
_symmetry.space_group_name_H-M   'P 1'
#
loop_
_entity.id
_entity.type
_entity.pdbx_description
1 polymer ?
#
loop_
_entity_poly.entity_id
_entity_poly.type
_entity_poly.pdbx_seq_one_letter_code
_entity_poly.pdbx_strand_id
1 'polypeptide(L)'
;MSSSRRRTSSVPLSTSPSQSPNSSPKIDTRRQQRPRTPLTSEPISPGGLGLLEEDAAPLLSRDGNGNDSDVDYDDGHEHDDYDDDEDNDAGDGSHRPLLRRAGSPGTRHGRGRGTRREKSLWIRFRDQILIGLWLLLGALRTGMQKMVSRKAMRVLFWSLVGISAFFFFFTLAATPWNEESYPLPPATPPSTFPASGVRMLVYNFYQRPPPVQSFPATDHKNSRLKDFITPTQSSPSYVSQFDIIAFCEMFGSYSSRRDTLVAAAQKEGFPYAAHGPERNWWKGRFVDSGLLVLSRYPIARVKRLMYEGGTDSDRAAAKGILYTQIILSPTARLHLFTSHLQSSYVPDDQDDGNNLLEKGAAIRTTEFHVFRRFIKQTLHEASNDNSTYTEDAVVLNGDFNVPGARFGWQPKVDGEEYRRMIRILQGQDEEDDEDLPRNLVIDVLKEAKGEQVVTFEPWEALLTSSSLSDVVRKRWEGYDTVGKKAEAVGMSVGYEEAQKPIGKRLDYILEWRLKRDGTLRRDGEVRRRLRLMKEETSVEPFWVSDRPYTRLSGNVWICSVVLEALFSDIELL
;
A
#
# COMPACT_ATOMS: atom_id res chain seq x y z
N MET A 1 -30.58 14.60 -63.36
CA MET A 1 -30.21 16.04 -63.32
C MET A 1 -28.70 16.15 -63.14
N SER A 2 -28.07 17.27 -63.56
CA SER A 2 -26.65 17.62 -63.33
C SER A 2 -25.61 16.51 -63.63
N SER A 3 -25.20 16.24 -64.87
CA SER A 3 -24.25 17.01 -65.71
C SER A 3 -22.80 17.01 -65.22
N SER A 4 -21.95 16.19 -65.84
CA SER A 4 -20.49 16.24 -65.71
C SER A 4 -19.86 17.19 -66.75
N ARG A 5 -18.67 17.74 -66.44
CA ARG A 5 -17.82 18.45 -67.41
C ARG A 5 -16.35 18.13 -67.18
N ARG A 6 -15.64 17.72 -68.25
CA ARG A 6 -14.17 17.69 -68.35
C ARG A 6 -13.73 18.69 -69.42
N ARG A 7 -12.65 19.45 -69.17
CA ARG A 7 -11.73 20.11 -70.13
C ARG A 7 -10.54 20.69 -69.32
N THR A 8 -9.29 20.30 -69.61
CA THR A 8 -8.23 21.07 -70.34
C THR A 8 -7.93 22.47 -69.77
N SER A 9 -6.71 22.93 -69.47
CA SER A 9 -5.32 22.36 -69.51
C SER A 9 -4.39 23.25 -68.59
N SER A 10 -3.05 23.40 -68.61
CA SER A 10 -1.93 23.05 -69.53
C SER A 10 -0.54 23.22 -68.84
N VAL A 11 0.53 22.63 -69.44
CA VAL A 11 1.90 23.17 -69.78
C VAL A 11 2.42 24.44 -69.04
N PRO A 12 3.72 24.56 -68.62
CA PRO A 12 4.94 23.90 -69.17
C PRO A 12 5.94 23.24 -68.18
N LEU A 13 6.98 22.62 -68.76
CA LEU A 13 8.23 22.21 -68.10
C LEU A 13 9.14 23.40 -67.78
N SER A 14 10.09 23.20 -66.86
CA SER A 14 11.42 23.83 -66.91
C SER A 14 12.49 22.83 -66.44
N THR A 15 13.75 23.03 -66.83
CA THR A 15 14.82 22.01 -66.74
C THR A 15 15.95 22.40 -65.78
N SER A 16 16.54 21.36 -65.16
CA SER A 16 17.98 21.08 -64.94
C SER A 16 19.01 22.23 -65.14
N PRO A 17 20.08 22.32 -64.32
CA PRO A 17 20.90 21.15 -63.95
C PRO A 17 21.44 21.11 -62.51
N SER A 18 22.33 20.15 -62.29
CA SER A 18 22.99 19.79 -61.02
C SER A 18 24.10 20.76 -60.60
N GLN A 19 24.38 20.77 -59.28
CA GLN A 19 25.75 20.57 -58.78
C GLN A 19 25.79 20.21 -57.29
N SER A 20 26.54 19.14 -57.00
CA SER A 20 27.08 18.79 -55.68
C SER A 20 28.60 18.69 -55.85
N PRO A 21 29.44 19.11 -54.87
CA PRO A 21 29.77 18.16 -53.80
C PRO A 21 30.13 18.77 -52.43
N ASN A 22 30.30 17.88 -51.44
CA ASN A 22 31.25 17.92 -50.32
C ASN A 22 31.54 19.26 -49.61
N SER A 23 31.02 19.41 -48.40
CA SER A 23 31.86 19.79 -47.26
C SER A 23 31.34 19.21 -45.93
N SER A 24 32.22 18.59 -45.15
CA SER A 24 31.87 18.00 -43.85
C SER A 24 31.83 19.09 -42.77
N PRO A 25 30.85 19.10 -41.85
CA PRO A 25 30.86 20.03 -40.72
C PRO A 25 32.01 19.68 -39.77
N LYS A 26 32.97 20.59 -39.62
CA LYS A 26 33.98 20.51 -38.55
C LYS A 26 33.31 20.75 -37.20
N ILE A 27 33.46 19.80 -36.28
CA ILE A 27 33.07 19.99 -34.88
C ILE A 27 34.08 20.95 -34.23
N ASP A 28 33.67 22.19 -33.93
CA ASP A 28 34.51 23.15 -33.21
C ASP A 28 34.51 22.86 -31.71
N THR A 29 35.46 22.03 -31.26
CA THR A 29 35.66 21.72 -29.83
C THR A 29 36.33 22.87 -29.08
N ARG A 30 35.70 24.06 -29.06
CA ARG A 30 36.17 25.25 -28.35
C ARG A 30 35.97 25.14 -26.83
N ARG A 31 36.78 24.27 -26.23
CA ARG A 31 36.91 24.05 -24.78
C ARG A 31 37.33 25.36 -24.08
N GLN A 32 36.38 26.08 -23.49
CA GLN A 32 36.68 27.28 -22.70
C GLN A 32 37.54 26.93 -21.48
N GLN A 33 38.83 27.26 -21.54
CA GLN A 33 39.67 27.30 -20.35
C GLN A 33 39.37 28.59 -19.58
N ARG A 34 38.83 28.47 -18.35
CA ARG A 34 38.78 29.60 -17.42
C ARG A 34 40.21 29.96 -16.98
N PRO A 35 40.62 31.23 -16.94
CA PRO A 35 41.90 31.61 -16.36
C PRO A 35 41.92 31.32 -14.86
N ARG A 36 43.04 30.79 -14.36
CA ARG A 36 43.36 30.80 -12.93
C ARG A 36 44.16 32.06 -12.63
N THR A 37 43.61 32.94 -11.80
CA THR A 37 44.35 34.06 -11.20
C THR A 37 44.69 33.71 -9.75
N PRO A 38 45.96 33.71 -9.33
CA PRO A 38 46.35 33.53 -7.93
C PRO A 38 46.43 34.89 -7.19
N LEU A 39 45.93 34.93 -5.95
CA LEU A 39 46.08 35.96 -4.88
C LEU A 39 45.10 35.54 -3.76
N THR A 40 45.37 35.63 -2.46
CA THR A 40 46.62 35.77 -1.68
C THR A 40 46.36 35.19 -0.28
N SER A 41 47.39 34.68 0.40
CA SER A 41 47.29 34.25 1.79
C SER A 41 47.73 35.35 2.76
N GLU A 42 46.81 35.85 3.58
CA GLU A 42 47.07 36.72 4.74
C GLU A 42 46.82 35.94 6.06
N PRO A 43 47.53 36.23 7.16
CA PRO A 43 47.55 35.37 8.35
C PRO A 43 46.44 35.68 9.38
N ILE A 44 45.92 34.63 10.03
CA ILE A 44 45.09 34.76 11.23
C ILE A 44 45.99 34.57 12.46
N SER A 45 46.14 35.61 13.28
CA SER A 45 46.82 35.54 14.59
C SER A 45 45.85 35.17 15.73
N PRO A 46 46.33 34.53 16.81
CA PRO A 46 45.47 34.01 17.87
C PRO A 46 45.15 35.02 18.99
N GLY A 47 43.94 34.94 19.53
CA GLY A 47 43.50 35.64 20.74
C GLY A 47 41.97 35.62 20.86
N GLY A 48 41.36 35.38 22.02
CA GLY A 48 41.93 34.99 23.32
C GLY A 48 40.82 34.42 24.23
N LEU A 49 41.21 33.69 25.28
CA LEU A 49 40.26 33.11 26.24
C LEU A 49 39.66 34.21 27.12
N GLY A 50 38.33 34.33 27.11
CA GLY A 50 37.55 35.10 28.08
C GLY A 50 36.69 34.17 28.93
N LEU A 51 37.01 34.07 30.22
CA LEU A 51 36.18 33.38 31.20
C LEU A 51 35.05 34.30 31.66
N LEU A 52 33.84 33.75 31.83
CA LEU A 52 32.88 34.21 32.83
C LEU A 52 32.29 32.97 33.52
N GLU A 53 32.06 33.10 34.82
CA GLU A 53 31.54 32.06 35.72
C GLU A 53 30.02 32.28 35.91
N GLU A 54 29.48 31.82 37.04
CA GLU A 54 28.06 31.88 37.46
C GLU A 54 27.12 30.91 36.68
N ASP A 55 26.31 30.07 37.33
CA ASP A 55 26.24 29.80 38.78
C ASP A 55 25.72 28.39 39.11
N ALA A 56 25.94 27.91 40.33
CA ALA A 56 25.64 26.53 40.74
C ALA A 56 24.77 26.42 42.00
N ALA A 57 23.69 25.64 41.94
CA ALA A 57 22.92 25.19 43.11
C ALA A 57 22.42 23.74 42.92
N PRO A 58 22.45 22.85 43.95
CA PRO A 58 22.34 21.40 43.74
C PRO A 58 21.08 20.75 44.35
N LEU A 59 20.67 19.58 43.82
CA LEU A 59 19.81 18.64 44.55
C LEU A 59 20.19 17.16 44.34
N LEU A 60 20.69 16.57 45.43
CA LEU A 60 20.44 15.21 45.93
C LEU A 60 20.57 14.02 44.96
N SER A 61 21.65 13.27 45.14
CA SER A 61 21.65 11.82 44.92
C SER A 61 20.70 11.12 45.90
N ARG A 62 20.13 9.99 45.47
CA ARG A 62 19.45 9.04 46.37
C ARG A 62 19.58 7.61 45.83
N ASP A 63 20.40 6.82 46.49
CA ASP A 63 20.47 5.37 46.26
C ASP A 63 19.15 4.70 46.68
N GLY A 64 18.75 3.65 45.95
CA GLY A 64 17.37 3.15 45.99
C GLY A 64 17.22 1.71 45.50
N ASN A 65 18.08 0.82 46.00
CA ASN A 65 18.06 -0.64 45.85
C ASN A 65 16.64 -1.25 45.71
N GLY A 66 16.40 -2.10 44.70
CA GLY A 66 15.10 -2.74 44.48
C GLY A 66 15.18 -3.93 43.51
N ASN A 67 15.02 -5.14 44.06
CA ASN A 67 15.14 -6.44 43.40
C ASN A 67 14.48 -6.53 42.01
N ASP A 68 15.23 -6.97 41.01
CA ASP A 68 14.69 -7.87 39.99
C ASP A 68 14.57 -9.27 40.61
N SER A 69 13.52 -10.01 40.26
CA SER A 69 13.32 -11.40 40.68
C SER A 69 13.11 -12.25 39.44
N ASP A 70 14.08 -13.11 39.15
CA ASP A 70 13.96 -14.10 38.08
C ASP A 70 12.75 -15.01 38.33
N VAL A 71 11.97 -15.25 37.28
CA VAL A 71 10.85 -16.20 37.26
C VAL A 71 11.06 -17.10 36.07
N ASP A 72 11.69 -18.24 36.31
CA ASP A 72 11.81 -19.31 35.32
C ASP A 72 10.40 -19.75 34.89
N TYR A 73 10.15 -19.74 33.58
CA TYR A 73 9.01 -20.41 32.97
C TYR A 73 9.52 -21.67 32.27
N ASP A 74 9.07 -22.81 32.78
CA ASP A 74 9.42 -24.16 32.31
C ASP A 74 8.46 -24.56 31.18
N ASP A 75 8.84 -24.26 29.93
CA ASP A 75 8.02 -24.54 28.74
C ASP A 75 8.04 -26.04 28.39
N GLY A 76 7.07 -26.76 28.94
CA GLY A 76 6.79 -28.15 28.59
C GLY A 76 6.27 -28.30 27.16
N HIS A 77 7.09 -28.87 26.27
CA HIS A 77 6.66 -29.25 24.93
C HIS A 77 5.67 -30.44 24.96
N GLU A 78 4.38 -30.16 24.77
CA GLU A 78 3.42 -31.18 24.33
C GLU A 78 3.48 -31.32 22.80
N HIS A 79 3.58 -32.56 22.32
CA HIS A 79 3.50 -32.91 20.90
C HIS A 79 2.03 -33.20 20.54
N ASP A 80 1.40 -32.28 19.81
CA ASP A 80 0.13 -32.55 19.15
C ASP A 80 0.40 -33.13 17.75
N ASP A 81 0.47 -34.46 17.66
CA ASP A 81 0.44 -35.17 16.39
C ASP A 81 -0.99 -35.13 15.82
N TYR A 82 -1.18 -34.50 14.65
CA TYR A 82 -2.42 -34.53 13.89
C TYR A 82 -2.29 -35.52 12.72
N ASP A 83 -2.89 -36.70 12.85
CA ASP A 83 -3.11 -37.62 11.73
C ASP A 83 -4.21 -37.06 10.80
N ASP A 84 -3.87 -36.79 9.54
CA ASP A 84 -4.83 -36.45 8.49
C ASP A 84 -5.44 -37.73 7.90
N ASP A 85 -6.69 -38.05 8.27
CA ASP A 85 -7.48 -39.12 7.65
C ASP A 85 -7.93 -38.71 6.23
N GLU A 86 -7.18 -39.15 5.20
CA GLU A 86 -7.72 -39.28 3.85
C GLU A 86 -8.71 -40.45 3.81
N ASP A 87 -9.99 -40.22 3.42
CA ASP A 87 -10.46 -40.81 2.16
C ASP A 87 -11.85 -40.34 1.65
N ASN A 88 -11.94 -40.31 0.32
CA ASN A 88 -13.08 -40.60 -0.57
C ASN A 88 -14.54 -40.50 -0.05
N ASP A 89 -15.34 -39.65 -0.73
CA ASP A 89 -16.61 -40.13 -1.30
C ASP A 89 -16.93 -39.44 -2.65
N ALA A 90 -17.39 -40.20 -3.65
CA ALA A 90 -17.48 -39.76 -5.04
C ALA A 90 -18.92 -39.80 -5.58
N GLY A 91 -19.61 -38.65 -5.56
CA GLY A 91 -21.02 -38.53 -5.95
C GLY A 91 -21.27 -38.10 -7.40
N ASP A 92 -21.57 -39.07 -8.29
CA ASP A 92 -22.27 -38.82 -9.57
C ASP A 92 -23.70 -38.29 -9.33
N GLY A 93 -24.25 -37.48 -10.24
CA GLY A 93 -25.38 -36.60 -9.89
C GLY A 93 -26.27 -35.96 -10.97
N SER A 94 -26.19 -36.35 -12.24
CA SER A 94 -27.21 -36.06 -13.30
C SER A 94 -27.43 -34.62 -13.83
N HIS A 95 -27.59 -34.50 -15.16
CA HIS A 95 -28.07 -33.29 -15.84
C HIS A 95 -29.57 -33.02 -15.60
N ARG A 96 -29.98 -31.74 -15.56
CA ARG A 96 -31.35 -31.31 -15.92
C ARG A 96 -31.35 -30.02 -16.78
N PRO A 97 -32.39 -29.81 -17.62
CA PRO A 97 -32.26 -28.96 -18.81
C PRO A 97 -32.68 -27.50 -18.63
N LEU A 98 -32.18 -26.67 -19.56
CA LEU A 98 -32.56 -25.27 -19.79
C LEU A 98 -34.08 -25.09 -19.96
N LEU A 99 -34.65 -24.10 -19.28
CA LEU A 99 -36.02 -23.63 -19.54
C LEU A 99 -36.04 -22.11 -19.72
N ARG A 100 -36.33 -21.68 -20.95
CA ARG A 100 -36.53 -20.26 -21.30
C ARG A 100 -37.65 -19.64 -20.48
N ARG A 101 -37.45 -18.42 -19.99
CA ARG A 101 -38.55 -17.44 -19.92
C ARG A 101 -38.06 -16.00 -20.10
N ALA A 102 -38.56 -15.33 -21.14
CA ALA A 102 -38.32 -13.91 -21.33
C ALA A 102 -39.16 -13.08 -20.34
N GLY A 103 -38.62 -11.95 -19.89
CA GLY A 103 -39.30 -11.06 -18.94
C GLY A 103 -38.47 -9.82 -18.63
N SER A 104 -38.47 -8.84 -19.53
CA SER A 104 -37.83 -7.54 -19.31
C SER A 104 -38.72 -6.64 -18.42
N PRO A 105 -38.17 -6.03 -17.34
CA PRO A 105 -38.82 -4.96 -16.61
C PRO A 105 -38.08 -3.61 -16.82
N GLY A 106 -38.78 -2.63 -17.40
CA GLY A 106 -38.20 -1.31 -17.68
C GLY A 106 -37.78 -0.53 -16.43
N THR A 107 -36.72 0.28 -16.55
CA THR A 107 -36.16 1.11 -15.48
C THR A 107 -37.15 2.19 -15.02
N ARG A 108 -37.36 2.29 -13.71
CA ARG A 108 -38.19 3.35 -13.10
C ARG A 108 -37.51 3.89 -11.85
N HIS A 109 -36.94 5.10 -11.93
CA HIS A 109 -36.20 5.72 -10.82
C HIS A 109 -37.07 5.98 -9.58
N GLY A 110 -37.01 5.08 -8.60
CA GLY A 110 -37.65 5.25 -7.30
C GLY A 110 -36.81 6.14 -6.37
N ARG A 111 -37.08 7.45 -6.32
CA ARG A 111 -36.44 8.36 -5.33
C ARG A 111 -36.69 7.88 -3.89
N GLY A 112 -35.66 7.99 -3.05
CA GLY A 112 -35.51 7.28 -1.78
C GLY A 112 -36.71 7.29 -0.83
N ARG A 113 -37.14 6.08 -0.43
CA ARG A 113 -38.08 5.85 0.69
C ARG A 113 -37.67 4.76 1.69
N GLY A 114 -36.53 4.06 1.48
CA GLY A 114 -36.09 2.94 2.33
C GLY A 114 -35.81 3.34 3.78
N THR A 115 -34.96 4.37 3.97
CA THR A 115 -34.39 4.77 5.27
C THR A 115 -35.40 5.14 6.35
N ARG A 116 -36.66 5.44 6.01
CA ARG A 116 -37.72 5.73 6.99
C ARG A 116 -38.42 4.47 7.51
N ARG A 117 -38.39 3.36 6.77
CA ARG A 117 -39.04 2.10 7.16
C ARG A 117 -38.12 1.25 8.05
N GLU A 118 -36.82 1.22 7.76
CA GLU A 118 -35.81 0.53 8.58
C GLU A 118 -35.67 1.18 9.95
N LYS A 119 -35.59 2.52 10.02
CA LYS A 119 -35.60 3.26 11.30
C LYS A 119 -36.87 2.98 12.12
N SER A 120 -38.03 2.81 11.47
CA SER A 120 -39.27 2.42 12.16
C SER A 120 -39.26 0.97 12.68
N LEU A 121 -38.54 0.06 12.02
CA LEU A 121 -38.37 -1.32 12.49
C LEU A 121 -37.40 -1.38 13.68
N TRP A 122 -36.26 -0.69 13.59
CA TRP A 122 -35.28 -0.60 14.67
C TRP A 122 -35.86 0.00 15.97
N ILE A 123 -36.68 1.06 15.86
CA ILE A 123 -37.38 1.64 17.03
C ILE A 123 -38.31 0.59 17.66
N ARG A 124 -39.16 -0.08 16.86
CA ARG A 124 -40.09 -1.10 17.38
C ARG A 124 -39.37 -2.30 18.01
N PHE A 125 -38.26 -2.74 17.43
CA PHE A 125 -37.44 -3.84 17.96
C PHE A 125 -36.80 -3.46 19.29
N ARG A 126 -36.17 -2.28 19.37
CA ARG A 126 -35.64 -1.72 20.62
C ARG A 126 -36.72 -1.61 21.69
N ASP A 127 -37.89 -1.09 21.34
CA ASP A 127 -38.97 -0.86 22.30
C ASP A 127 -39.59 -2.18 22.79
N GLN A 128 -39.66 -3.22 21.95
CA GLN A 128 -40.02 -4.57 22.39
C GLN A 128 -38.96 -5.19 23.31
N ILE A 129 -37.66 -5.01 23.03
CA ILE A 129 -36.59 -5.44 23.95
C ILE A 129 -36.71 -4.74 25.30
N LEU A 130 -36.95 -3.43 25.32
CA LEU A 130 -37.11 -2.65 26.55
C LEU A 130 -38.34 -3.10 27.36
N ILE A 131 -39.47 -3.38 26.70
CA ILE A 131 -40.68 -3.93 27.35
C ILE A 131 -40.38 -5.33 27.92
N GLY A 132 -39.71 -6.20 27.16
CA GLY A 132 -39.30 -7.54 27.62
C GLY A 132 -38.37 -7.47 28.84
N LEU A 133 -37.38 -6.57 28.83
CA LEU A 133 -36.48 -6.34 29.96
C LEU A 133 -37.24 -5.83 31.18
N TRP A 134 -38.19 -4.91 31.00
CA TRP A 134 -38.97 -4.33 32.10
C TRP A 134 -39.91 -5.36 32.76
N LEU A 135 -40.55 -6.21 31.95
CA LEU A 135 -41.36 -7.33 32.45
C LEU A 135 -40.50 -8.38 33.17
N LEU A 136 -39.31 -8.70 32.65
CA LEU A 136 -38.36 -9.61 33.29
C LEU A 136 -37.89 -9.06 34.65
N LEU A 137 -37.53 -7.78 34.71
CA LEU A 137 -37.16 -7.08 35.95
C LEU A 137 -38.32 -7.02 36.96
N GLY A 138 -39.56 -6.85 36.49
CA GLY A 138 -40.77 -6.92 37.30
C GLY A 138 -40.97 -8.31 37.93
N ALA A 139 -40.89 -9.37 37.11
CA ALA A 139 -41.01 -10.75 37.56
C ALA A 139 -39.92 -11.13 38.58
N LEU A 140 -38.65 -10.81 38.28
CA LEU A 140 -37.52 -11.01 39.19
C LEU A 140 -37.73 -10.27 40.51
N ARG A 141 -38.17 -9.01 40.48
CA ARG A 141 -38.47 -8.21 41.68
C ARG A 141 -39.53 -8.85 42.58
N THR A 142 -40.57 -9.45 42.00
CA THR A 142 -41.62 -10.14 42.77
C THR A 142 -41.20 -11.52 43.28
N GLY A 143 -40.38 -12.27 42.54
CA GLY A 143 -39.90 -13.59 42.96
C GLY A 143 -38.82 -13.52 44.04
N MET A 144 -37.82 -12.64 43.88
CA MET A 144 -36.65 -12.61 44.76
C MET A 144 -36.96 -12.15 46.19
N GLN A 145 -38.05 -11.42 46.41
CA GLN A 145 -38.48 -10.96 47.75
C GLN A 145 -38.76 -12.08 48.76
N LYS A 146 -38.97 -13.34 48.33
CA LYS A 146 -39.37 -14.45 49.21
C LYS A 146 -38.30 -15.50 49.51
N MET A 147 -37.19 -15.57 48.76
CA MET A 147 -36.24 -16.70 48.88
C MET A 147 -34.75 -16.36 48.78
N VAL A 148 -34.35 -15.13 48.42
CA VAL A 148 -32.92 -14.83 48.17
C VAL A 148 -32.33 -14.02 49.33
N SER A 149 -31.26 -14.52 49.96
CA SER A 149 -30.59 -13.79 51.04
C SER A 149 -30.00 -12.46 50.54
N ARG A 150 -29.91 -11.45 51.42
CA ARG A 150 -29.31 -10.14 51.10
C ARG A 150 -27.87 -10.24 50.57
N LYS A 151 -27.15 -11.35 50.85
CA LYS A 151 -25.82 -11.63 50.28
C LYS A 151 -25.93 -12.03 48.80
N ALA A 152 -26.77 -13.01 48.47
CA ALA A 152 -26.93 -13.50 47.10
C ALA A 152 -27.50 -12.43 46.14
N MET A 153 -28.41 -11.56 46.61
CA MET A 153 -28.86 -10.40 45.81
C MET A 153 -27.74 -9.40 45.52
N ARG A 154 -26.78 -9.19 46.43
CA ARG A 154 -25.60 -8.34 46.18
C ARG A 154 -24.66 -8.97 45.16
N VAL A 155 -24.43 -10.30 45.25
CA VAL A 155 -23.60 -11.03 44.27
C VAL A 155 -24.20 -10.90 42.88
N LEU A 156 -25.49 -11.24 42.70
CA LEU A 156 -26.17 -11.13 41.40
C LEU A 156 -26.11 -9.70 40.83
N PHE A 157 -26.33 -8.68 41.67
CA PHE A 157 -26.22 -7.29 41.25
C PHE A 157 -24.81 -6.94 40.74
N TRP A 158 -23.76 -7.28 41.49
CA TRP A 158 -22.39 -7.00 41.07
C TRP A 158 -21.96 -7.83 39.85
N SER A 159 -22.41 -9.07 39.72
CA SER A 159 -22.21 -9.86 38.49
C SER A 159 -22.88 -9.21 37.28
N LEU A 160 -24.12 -8.74 37.40
CA LEU A 160 -24.83 -8.03 36.32
C LEU A 160 -24.15 -6.69 35.97
N VAL A 161 -23.63 -5.95 36.96
CA VAL A 161 -22.83 -4.73 36.73
C VAL A 161 -21.52 -5.07 36.01
N GLY A 162 -20.79 -6.12 36.43
CA GLY A 162 -19.56 -6.55 35.78
C GLY A 162 -19.77 -7.02 34.33
N ILE A 163 -20.81 -7.82 34.09
CA ILE A 163 -21.21 -8.26 32.74
C ILE A 163 -21.62 -7.06 31.87
N SER A 164 -22.40 -6.12 32.41
CA SER A 164 -22.80 -4.91 31.68
C SER A 164 -21.61 -4.00 31.35
N ALA A 165 -20.65 -3.86 32.27
CA ALA A 165 -19.42 -3.13 32.04
C ALA A 165 -18.54 -3.82 30.98
N PHE A 166 -18.39 -5.15 31.04
CA PHE A 166 -17.68 -5.93 30.03
C PHE A 166 -18.30 -5.73 28.63
N PHE A 167 -19.62 -5.89 28.48
CA PHE A 167 -20.27 -5.65 27.19
C PHE A 167 -20.20 -4.20 26.73
N PHE A 168 -20.22 -3.22 27.65
CA PHE A 168 -20.02 -1.81 27.32
C PHE A 168 -18.60 -1.55 26.79
N PHE A 169 -17.55 -1.99 27.49
CA PHE A 169 -16.17 -1.87 27.04
C PHE A 169 -15.89 -2.65 25.75
N PHE A 170 -16.42 -3.86 25.62
CA PHE A 170 -16.35 -4.64 24.38
C PHE A 170 -17.02 -3.89 23.23
N THR A 171 -18.22 -3.36 23.42
CA THR A 171 -18.93 -2.58 22.39
C THR A 171 -18.15 -1.33 22.00
N LEU A 172 -17.56 -0.60 22.97
CA LEU A 172 -16.72 0.56 22.70
C LEU A 172 -15.44 0.19 21.93
N ALA A 173 -14.81 -0.95 22.19
CA ALA A 173 -13.60 -1.39 21.50
C ALA A 173 -13.88 -1.97 20.10
N ALA A 174 -15.02 -2.67 19.96
CA ALA A 174 -15.54 -3.28 18.74
C ALA A 174 -16.15 -2.29 17.73
N THR A 175 -16.60 -1.14 18.21
CA THR A 175 -17.02 -0.01 17.36
C THR A 175 -15.79 0.58 16.66
N PRO A 176 -15.82 0.82 15.34
CA PRO A 176 -14.73 1.54 14.65
C PRO A 176 -14.53 2.91 15.29
N TRP A 177 -13.31 3.21 15.77
CA TRP A 177 -13.08 4.42 16.57
C TRP A 177 -13.10 5.73 15.77
N ASN A 178 -12.81 5.68 14.46
CA ASN A 178 -12.97 6.80 13.53
C ASN A 178 -13.21 6.27 12.10
N GLU A 179 -14.46 6.22 11.62
CA GLU A 179 -14.70 6.07 10.16
C GLU A 179 -14.39 7.37 9.40
N GLU A 180 -14.45 8.52 10.08
CA GLU A 180 -14.01 9.79 9.53
C GLU A 180 -12.48 9.80 9.37
N SER A 181 -12.03 10.11 8.16
CA SER A 181 -10.63 10.39 7.84
C SER A 181 -10.09 11.55 8.70
N TYR A 182 -8.76 11.70 8.75
CA TYR A 182 -8.14 12.96 9.16
C TYR A 182 -8.87 14.14 8.48
N PRO A 183 -9.28 15.20 9.23
CA PRO A 183 -10.19 16.21 8.72
C PRO A 183 -9.57 16.95 7.55
N LEU A 184 -10.09 16.68 6.35
CA LEU A 184 -9.51 17.15 5.10
C LEU A 184 -9.68 18.67 4.98
N PRO A 185 -8.59 19.44 4.76
CA PRO A 185 -8.69 20.86 4.44
C PRO A 185 -9.58 21.13 3.21
N PRO A 186 -10.15 22.34 3.06
CA PRO A 186 -10.97 22.70 1.90
C PRO A 186 -10.22 22.46 0.58
N ALA A 187 -10.76 21.57 -0.26
CA ALA A 187 -10.09 21.05 -1.45
C ALA A 187 -9.98 22.08 -2.58
N THR A 188 -9.06 23.04 -2.41
CA THR A 188 -8.78 24.12 -3.37
C THR A 188 -7.78 23.62 -4.41
N PRO A 189 -8.13 23.50 -5.71
CA PRO A 189 -7.21 23.01 -6.73
C PRO A 189 -5.92 23.84 -6.80
N PRO A 190 -4.74 23.24 -7.01
CA PRO A 190 -3.53 23.96 -7.39
C PRO A 190 -3.80 24.78 -8.66
N SER A 191 -3.28 26.01 -8.77
CA SER A 191 -3.51 26.88 -9.93
C SER A 191 -2.97 26.31 -11.25
N THR A 192 -1.92 25.49 -11.16
CA THR A 192 -1.21 24.88 -12.28
C THR A 192 -0.72 23.50 -11.90
N PHE A 193 -0.69 22.57 -12.86
CA PHE A 193 0.03 21.29 -12.70
C PHE A 193 1.55 21.55 -12.56
N PRO A 194 2.28 20.81 -11.71
CA PRO A 194 3.71 21.02 -11.52
C PRO A 194 4.52 20.84 -12.81
N ALA A 195 5.39 21.80 -13.15
CA ALA A 195 6.28 21.70 -14.31
C ALA A 195 7.30 20.55 -14.17
N SER A 196 7.62 20.15 -12.94
CA SER A 196 8.43 18.98 -12.58
C SER A 196 7.73 17.63 -12.81
N GLY A 197 6.41 17.62 -13.03
CA GLY A 197 5.59 16.45 -12.74
C GLY A 197 5.42 16.21 -11.24
N VAL A 198 4.69 15.14 -10.91
CA VAL A 198 4.34 14.71 -9.55
C VAL A 198 5.14 13.46 -9.19
N ARG A 199 5.88 13.47 -8.07
CA ARG A 199 6.58 12.31 -7.50
C ARG A 199 5.66 11.56 -6.53
N MET A 200 5.45 10.28 -6.74
CA MET A 200 4.71 9.42 -5.82
C MET A 200 5.57 8.25 -5.33
N LEU A 201 5.49 7.98 -4.03
CA LEU A 201 6.07 6.81 -3.37
C LEU A 201 4.98 5.76 -3.08
N VAL A 202 5.31 4.49 -3.31
CA VAL A 202 4.56 3.34 -2.76
C VAL A 202 5.51 2.43 -1.96
N TYR A 203 5.12 2.04 -0.75
CA TYR A 203 5.99 1.33 0.19
C TYR A 203 5.20 0.50 1.23
N ASN A 204 5.50 -0.80 1.37
CA ASN A 204 5.08 -1.57 2.54
C ASN A 204 6.01 -1.21 3.72
N PHE A 205 5.48 -0.51 4.73
CA PHE A 205 6.27 0.07 5.82
C PHE A 205 6.45 -0.87 7.02
N TYR A 206 5.82 -2.05 7.00
CA TYR A 206 5.96 -3.12 8.01
C TYR A 206 5.77 -2.65 9.47
N GLN A 207 4.86 -1.69 9.71
CA GLN A 207 4.56 -1.13 11.03
C GLN A 207 3.48 -1.95 11.76
N ARG A 208 3.64 -3.29 11.77
CA ARG A 208 2.68 -4.27 12.32
C ARG A 208 2.14 -3.89 13.71
N PRO A 209 0.85 -4.11 14.01
CA PRO A 209 0.22 -3.69 15.25
C PRO A 209 0.83 -4.44 16.46
N PRO A 210 0.99 -3.80 17.62
CA PRO A 210 1.36 -4.52 18.85
C PRO A 210 0.30 -5.59 19.21
N PRO A 211 0.70 -6.77 19.73
CA PRO A 211 2.07 -7.20 20.05
C PRO A 211 2.84 -7.86 18.88
N VAL A 212 2.23 -8.05 17.71
CA VAL A 212 2.75 -8.87 16.59
C VAL A 212 4.16 -8.42 16.17
N GLN A 213 5.16 -9.30 16.27
CA GLN A 213 6.55 -9.08 15.85
C GLN A 213 7.25 -10.39 15.49
N SER A 214 8.35 -10.32 14.73
CA SER A 214 9.12 -11.49 14.29
C SER A 214 10.15 -11.89 15.34
N PHE A 215 9.74 -12.76 16.27
CA PHE A 215 10.61 -13.40 17.26
C PHE A 215 11.75 -14.20 16.59
N PRO A 216 12.96 -14.30 17.18
CA PRO A 216 13.43 -13.61 18.39
C PRO A 216 13.87 -12.16 18.17
N ALA A 217 13.83 -11.68 16.93
CA ALA A 217 14.23 -10.33 16.57
C ALA A 217 13.17 -9.27 16.96
N THR A 218 13.47 -8.00 16.64
CA THR A 218 12.49 -6.92 16.67
C THR A 218 12.27 -6.39 15.25
N ASP A 219 11.01 -6.13 14.87
CA ASP A 219 10.63 -5.50 13.58
C ASP A 219 11.22 -4.09 13.36
N HIS A 220 11.99 -3.54 14.33
CA HIS A 220 12.60 -2.21 14.34
C HIS A 220 11.66 -1.02 14.04
N LYS A 221 10.34 -1.23 14.10
CA LYS A 221 9.23 -0.27 13.88
C LYS A 221 9.53 1.18 14.27
N ASN A 222 9.97 1.39 15.52
CA ASN A 222 10.26 2.71 16.07
C ASN A 222 11.46 3.38 15.37
N SER A 223 12.52 2.62 15.06
CA SER A 223 13.67 3.09 14.29
C SER A 223 13.28 3.35 12.84
N ARG A 224 12.68 2.38 12.16
CA ARG A 224 12.18 2.52 10.77
C ARG A 224 11.31 3.78 10.60
N LEU A 225 10.40 4.04 11.55
CA LEU A 225 9.61 5.27 11.57
C LEU A 225 10.47 6.51 11.77
N LYS A 226 11.34 6.54 12.79
CA LYS A 226 12.22 7.67 13.08
C LYS A 226 13.12 8.01 11.89
N ASP A 227 13.76 7.02 11.30
CA ASP A 227 14.74 7.17 10.22
C ASP A 227 14.08 7.62 8.90
N PHE A 228 12.80 7.28 8.70
CA PHE A 228 12.00 7.76 7.56
C PHE A 228 11.58 9.24 7.70
N ILE A 229 11.22 9.69 8.92
CA ILE A 229 10.72 11.06 9.17
C ILE A 229 11.80 12.07 9.58
N THR A 230 13.01 11.63 9.96
CA THR A 230 14.07 12.51 10.45
C THR A 230 15.03 12.88 9.32
N PRO A 231 15.25 14.18 9.00
CA PRO A 231 16.30 14.58 8.06
C PRO A 231 17.69 14.29 8.63
N THR A 232 18.64 13.92 7.77
CA THR A 232 20.04 13.69 8.15
C THR A 232 20.89 14.94 7.86
N GLN A 233 22.19 14.89 8.17
CA GLN A 233 23.14 15.95 7.77
C GLN A 233 23.39 15.99 6.24
N SER A 234 23.08 14.90 5.53
CA SER A 234 23.39 14.71 4.10
C SER A 234 22.16 14.66 3.20
N SER A 235 20.97 14.43 3.74
CA SER A 235 19.74 14.19 2.98
C SER A 235 18.50 14.68 3.76
N PRO A 236 17.49 15.27 3.10
CA PRO A 236 16.22 15.60 3.74
C PRO A 236 15.43 14.32 4.08
N SER A 237 14.42 14.44 4.95
CA SER A 237 13.56 13.31 5.36
C SER A 237 12.96 12.61 4.13
N TYR A 238 12.77 11.29 4.17
CA TYR A 238 12.18 10.57 3.04
C TYR A 238 10.78 11.10 2.71
N VAL A 239 10.01 11.47 3.73
CA VAL A 239 8.70 12.10 3.58
C VAL A 239 8.77 13.32 2.66
N SER A 240 9.69 14.25 2.90
CA SER A 240 9.72 15.53 2.20
C SER A 240 10.03 15.43 0.70
N GLN A 241 10.65 14.33 0.25
CA GLN A 241 11.11 14.16 -1.12
C GLN A 241 9.97 13.96 -2.14
N PHE A 242 8.85 13.38 -1.71
CA PHE A 242 7.71 13.05 -2.59
C PHE A 242 6.60 14.09 -2.52
N ASP A 243 5.60 13.98 -3.40
CA ASP A 243 4.36 14.76 -3.33
C ASP A 243 3.15 13.94 -2.84
N ILE A 244 3.20 12.63 -3.05
CA ILE A 244 2.17 11.67 -2.65
C ILE A 244 2.89 10.43 -2.11
N ILE A 245 2.40 9.85 -1.02
CA ILE A 245 2.95 8.61 -0.46
C ILE A 245 1.81 7.66 -0.13
N ALA A 246 1.86 6.44 -0.62
CA ALA A 246 0.92 5.37 -0.30
C ALA A 246 1.63 4.23 0.44
N PHE A 247 1.17 3.95 1.65
CA PHE A 247 1.73 2.91 2.51
C PHE A 247 0.84 1.67 2.58
N CYS A 248 1.49 0.52 2.67
CA CYS A 248 0.93 -0.70 3.23
C CYS A 248 1.55 -0.99 4.61
N GLU A 249 0.86 -1.76 5.45
CA GLU A 249 1.20 -2.08 6.85
C GLU A 249 1.51 -0.87 7.77
N MET A 250 1.05 0.34 7.43
CA MET A 250 1.07 1.48 8.35
C MET A 250 -0.15 1.44 9.31
N PHE A 251 -0.20 0.39 10.14
CA PHE A 251 -1.29 0.16 11.08
C PHE A 251 -1.37 1.27 12.15
N GLY A 252 -2.58 1.74 12.45
CA GLY A 252 -2.86 2.65 13.58
C GLY A 252 -3.33 1.93 14.84
N SER A 253 -3.79 0.69 14.69
CA SER A 253 -4.35 -0.10 15.79
C SER A 253 -3.32 -0.35 16.88
N TYR A 254 -3.69 0.07 18.09
CA TYR A 254 -2.89 -0.05 19.31
C TYR A 254 -1.51 0.65 19.24
N SER A 255 -1.32 1.63 18.35
CA SER A 255 -0.05 2.34 18.20
C SER A 255 -0.15 3.76 17.65
N SER A 256 0.48 4.72 18.33
CA SER A 256 0.60 6.13 17.89
C SER A 256 1.58 6.36 16.73
N ARG A 257 2.11 5.29 16.10
CA ARG A 257 3.04 5.38 14.97
C ARG A 257 2.42 6.02 13.74
N ARG A 258 1.16 5.67 13.41
CA ARG A 258 0.42 6.26 12.28
C ARG A 258 0.27 7.77 12.44
N ASP A 259 -0.14 8.22 13.63
CA ASP A 259 -0.35 9.64 13.90
C ASP A 259 0.97 10.40 14.05
N THR A 260 2.03 9.76 14.56
CA THR A 260 3.40 10.31 14.55
C THR A 260 3.88 10.58 13.12
N LEU A 261 3.66 9.63 12.20
CA LEU A 261 4.00 9.78 10.78
C LEU A 261 3.20 10.91 10.13
N VAL A 262 1.87 10.93 10.32
CA VAL A 262 0.98 11.97 9.77
C VAL A 262 1.36 13.35 10.31
N ALA A 263 1.61 13.49 11.61
CA ALA A 263 2.02 14.76 12.23
C ALA A 263 3.44 15.22 11.84
N ALA A 264 4.32 14.30 11.43
CA ALA A 264 5.59 14.65 10.80
C ALA A 264 5.38 15.12 9.35
N ALA A 265 4.60 14.38 8.57
CA ALA A 265 4.33 14.72 7.16
C ALA A 265 3.57 16.05 7.00
N GLN A 266 2.66 16.38 7.91
CA GLN A 266 2.00 17.68 7.94
C GLN A 266 2.99 18.84 8.10
N LYS A 267 4.05 18.67 8.90
CA LYS A 267 5.14 19.66 9.05
C LYS A 267 5.99 19.75 7.79
N GLU A 268 6.21 18.62 7.12
CA GLU A 268 6.89 18.53 5.81
C GLU A 268 6.01 18.99 4.63
N GLY A 269 4.78 19.46 4.88
CA GLY A 269 3.88 20.03 3.87
C GLY A 269 2.94 19.05 3.17
N PHE A 270 2.53 17.97 3.85
CA PHE A 270 1.44 17.06 3.45
C PHE A 270 0.18 17.32 4.29
N PRO A 271 -0.65 18.32 3.96
CA PRO A 271 -1.83 18.66 4.77
C PRO A 271 -3.02 17.70 4.55
N TYR A 272 -2.97 16.79 3.56
CA TYR A 272 -4.03 15.82 3.29
C TYR A 272 -3.57 14.40 3.63
N ALA A 273 -4.39 13.65 4.38
CA ALA A 273 -4.14 12.27 4.74
C ALA A 273 -5.44 11.45 4.76
N ALA A 274 -5.38 10.19 4.33
CA ALA A 274 -6.51 9.26 4.36
C ALA A 274 -6.00 7.84 4.66
N HIS A 275 -6.64 7.15 5.61
CA HIS A 275 -6.37 5.73 5.91
C HIS A 275 -7.45 4.82 5.32
N GLY A 276 -7.13 3.53 5.14
CA GLY A 276 -8.04 2.50 4.64
C GLY A 276 -9.12 2.07 5.65
N PRO A 277 -9.77 0.90 5.42
CA PRO A 277 -10.73 0.33 6.35
C PRO A 277 -10.21 0.25 7.79
N GLU A 278 -11.05 0.68 8.75
CA GLU A 278 -10.77 0.56 10.18
C GLU A 278 -11.22 -0.79 10.74
N ARG A 279 -10.73 -1.11 11.95
CA ARG A 279 -11.09 -2.36 12.63
C ARG A 279 -12.60 -2.50 12.86
N ASN A 280 -13.09 -3.73 12.80
CA ASN A 280 -14.50 -4.06 13.02
C ASN A 280 -14.59 -5.45 13.66
N TRP A 281 -14.62 -5.50 15.00
CA TRP A 281 -14.58 -6.77 15.74
C TRP A 281 -15.85 -7.61 15.51
N TRP A 282 -16.97 -6.99 15.16
CA TRP A 282 -18.21 -7.70 14.79
C TRP A 282 -18.08 -8.49 13.46
N LYS A 283 -17.13 -8.10 12.61
CA LYS A 283 -16.69 -8.86 11.42
C LYS A 283 -15.38 -9.66 11.68
N GLY A 284 -14.96 -9.83 12.94
CA GLY A 284 -13.73 -10.52 13.31
C GLY A 284 -12.43 -9.79 12.92
N ARG A 285 -12.50 -8.50 12.55
CA ARG A 285 -11.32 -7.70 12.21
C ARG A 285 -10.88 -6.88 13.40
N PHE A 286 -9.83 -7.33 14.09
CA PHE A 286 -9.33 -6.75 15.32
C PHE A 286 -8.39 -5.56 15.10
N VAL A 287 -7.79 -5.43 13.91
CA VAL A 287 -6.93 -4.31 13.51
C VAL A 287 -7.40 -3.68 12.18
N ASP A 288 -7.00 -2.43 11.95
CA ASP A 288 -7.23 -1.69 10.71
C ASP A 288 -6.48 -2.29 9.51
N SER A 289 -6.70 -1.76 8.31
CA SER A 289 -6.13 -2.28 7.07
C SER A 289 -4.62 -2.03 6.90
N GLY A 290 -4.01 -1.20 7.74
CA GLY A 290 -2.64 -0.75 7.57
C GLY A 290 -2.39 0.09 6.31
N LEU A 291 -3.44 0.65 5.69
CA LEU A 291 -3.30 1.49 4.49
C LEU A 291 -3.34 2.97 4.87
N LEU A 292 -2.41 3.76 4.32
CA LEU A 292 -2.36 5.21 4.51
C LEU A 292 -1.90 5.89 3.21
N VAL A 293 -2.67 6.87 2.72
CA VAL A 293 -2.24 7.81 1.67
C VAL A 293 -2.01 9.18 2.30
N LEU A 294 -0.85 9.76 2.02
CA LEU A 294 -0.49 11.15 2.31
C LEU A 294 -0.41 11.93 0.99
N SER A 295 -0.83 13.20 0.97
CA SER A 295 -0.64 14.06 -0.20
C SER A 295 -0.37 15.52 0.14
N ARG A 296 0.49 16.15 -0.68
CA ARG A 296 0.61 17.60 -0.80
C ARG A 296 -0.59 18.23 -1.51
N TYR A 297 -1.29 17.43 -2.34
CA TYR A 297 -2.40 17.87 -3.18
C TYR A 297 -3.78 17.54 -2.56
N PRO A 298 -4.83 18.32 -2.85
CA PRO A 298 -6.15 18.10 -2.28
C PRO A 298 -6.73 16.70 -2.55
N ILE A 299 -7.02 15.97 -1.48
CA ILE A 299 -7.86 14.77 -1.55
C ILE A 299 -9.33 15.24 -1.54
N ALA A 300 -9.99 15.17 -2.70
CA ALA A 300 -11.38 15.59 -2.90
C ALA A 300 -12.41 14.51 -2.51
N ARG A 301 -12.02 13.23 -2.61
CA ARG A 301 -12.85 12.08 -2.23
C ARG A 301 -11.99 11.01 -1.58
N VAL A 302 -12.57 10.30 -0.62
CA VAL A 302 -12.04 9.06 -0.06
C VAL A 302 -13.15 8.00 -0.15
N LYS A 303 -12.81 6.78 -0.56
CA LYS A 303 -13.68 5.61 -0.40
C LYS A 303 -12.87 4.45 0.16
N ARG A 304 -13.56 3.53 0.83
CA ARG A 304 -12.98 2.34 1.45
C ARG A 304 -13.84 1.13 1.12
N LEU A 305 -13.20 -0.01 0.90
CA LEU A 305 -13.86 -1.32 0.87
C LEU A 305 -12.99 -2.29 1.68
N MET A 306 -13.63 -3.14 2.47
CA MET A 306 -12.95 -4.20 3.24
C MET A 306 -13.25 -5.55 2.59
N TYR A 307 -12.24 -6.39 2.40
CA TYR A 307 -12.43 -7.75 1.89
C TYR A 307 -13.10 -8.63 2.96
N GLU A 308 -13.94 -9.57 2.51
CA GLU A 308 -14.68 -10.48 3.40
C GLU A 308 -13.95 -11.82 3.61
N GLY A 309 -13.03 -12.18 2.71
CA GLY A 309 -12.14 -13.35 2.84
C GLY A 309 -10.94 -13.11 3.78
N GLY A 310 -9.90 -13.92 3.62
CA GLY A 310 -8.64 -13.82 4.37
C GLY A 310 -8.47 -14.91 5.42
N THR A 311 -7.24 -15.39 5.59
CA THR A 311 -6.88 -16.53 6.46
C THR A 311 -5.84 -16.14 7.50
N ASP A 312 -5.62 -17.04 8.47
CA ASP A 312 -4.47 -17.00 9.37
C ASP A 312 -4.36 -15.65 10.11
N SER A 313 -3.22 -14.96 10.12
CA SER A 313 -3.13 -13.64 10.77
C SER A 313 -3.82 -12.51 10.00
N ASP A 314 -3.86 -12.59 8.66
CA ASP A 314 -4.57 -11.64 7.79
C ASP A 314 -6.08 -11.58 8.06
N ARG A 315 -6.69 -12.71 8.46
CA ARG A 315 -8.11 -12.79 8.85
C ARG A 315 -8.47 -11.82 9.98
N ALA A 316 -7.52 -11.48 10.85
CA ALA A 316 -7.70 -10.52 11.94
C ALA A 316 -7.55 -9.05 11.51
N ALA A 317 -7.06 -8.77 10.30
CA ALA A 317 -6.88 -7.42 9.77
C ALA A 317 -8.04 -6.99 8.87
N ALA A 318 -8.38 -5.71 8.87
CA ALA A 318 -9.37 -5.13 7.96
C ALA A 318 -8.80 -4.94 6.53
N LYS A 319 -8.13 -5.96 5.97
CA LYS A 319 -7.56 -5.91 4.60
C LYS A 319 -8.64 -5.52 3.58
N GLY A 320 -8.21 -4.81 2.54
CA GLY A 320 -9.13 -4.06 1.68
C GLY A 320 -8.45 -3.00 0.83
N ILE A 321 -9.27 -2.06 0.36
CA ILE A 321 -8.93 -1.03 -0.63
C ILE A 321 -9.16 0.36 -0.02
N LEU A 322 -8.19 1.24 -0.23
CA LEU A 322 -8.28 2.69 -0.01
C LEU A 322 -8.27 3.40 -1.37
N TYR A 323 -9.37 4.05 -1.73
CA TYR A 323 -9.43 4.97 -2.86
C TYR A 323 -9.29 6.42 -2.40
N THR A 324 -8.46 7.20 -3.09
CA THR A 324 -8.42 8.66 -2.98
C THR A 324 -8.51 9.32 -4.35
N GLN A 325 -9.30 10.39 -4.45
CA GLN A 325 -9.33 11.27 -5.62
C GLN A 325 -8.52 12.52 -5.32
N ILE A 326 -7.39 12.69 -6.00
CA ILE A 326 -6.41 13.74 -5.72
C ILE A 326 -6.43 14.78 -6.85
N ILE A 327 -6.62 16.06 -6.53
CA ILE A 327 -6.68 17.15 -7.52
C ILE A 327 -5.27 17.68 -7.78
N LEU A 328 -4.71 17.41 -8.97
CA LEU A 328 -3.36 17.82 -9.34
C LEU A 328 -3.33 19.18 -10.07
N SER A 329 -4.43 19.60 -10.68
CA SER A 329 -4.64 20.93 -11.27
C SER A 329 -6.14 21.17 -11.52
N PRO A 330 -6.58 22.34 -12.02
CA PRO A 330 -8.01 22.61 -12.24
C PRO A 330 -8.64 21.76 -13.35
N THR A 331 -7.82 21.09 -14.18
CA THR A 331 -8.26 20.19 -15.26
C THR A 331 -7.83 18.74 -15.08
N ALA A 332 -7.06 18.40 -14.04
CA ALA A 332 -6.42 17.08 -13.91
C ALA A 332 -6.55 16.46 -12.51
N ARG A 333 -6.89 15.16 -12.46
CA ARG A 333 -7.09 14.36 -11.24
C ARG A 333 -6.26 13.08 -11.28
N LEU A 334 -5.93 12.56 -10.10
CA LEU A 334 -5.39 11.21 -9.91
C LEU A 334 -6.38 10.40 -9.07
N HIS A 335 -6.79 9.26 -9.62
CA HIS A 335 -7.68 8.28 -9.02
C HIS A 335 -6.81 7.14 -8.48
N LEU A 336 -6.33 7.32 -7.25
CA LEU A 336 -5.36 6.43 -6.61
C LEU A 336 -6.11 5.35 -5.83
N PHE A 337 -5.82 4.08 -6.09
CA PHE A 337 -6.35 2.94 -5.35
C PHE A 337 -5.20 2.13 -4.73
N THR A 338 -5.06 2.21 -3.41
CA THR A 338 -4.09 1.44 -2.63
C THR A 338 -4.78 0.19 -2.05
N SER A 339 -4.12 -0.98 -2.11
CA SER A 339 -4.63 -2.23 -1.52
C SER A 339 -3.49 -3.05 -0.91
N HIS A 340 -3.78 -3.79 0.17
CA HIS A 340 -2.92 -4.87 0.67
C HIS A 340 -3.75 -6.15 0.67
N LEU A 341 -3.39 -7.10 -0.20
CA LEU A 341 -4.10 -8.38 -0.41
C LEU A 341 -3.54 -9.51 0.49
N GLN A 342 -4.24 -10.64 0.56
CA GLN A 342 -3.85 -11.83 1.33
C GLN A 342 -2.41 -12.31 1.04
N SER A 343 -1.60 -12.48 2.08
CA SER A 343 -0.23 -13.01 1.94
C SER A 343 -0.19 -14.51 1.70
N SER A 344 0.81 -14.96 0.94
CA SER A 344 1.25 -16.37 0.95
C SER A 344 1.88 -16.68 2.33
N TYR A 345 1.70 -17.89 2.85
CA TYR A 345 2.43 -18.40 4.03
C TYR A 345 3.22 -19.69 3.71
N VAL A 346 3.35 -20.03 2.43
CA VAL A 346 4.30 -21.04 1.94
C VAL A 346 5.74 -20.50 1.98
N PRO A 347 6.77 -21.35 2.14
CA PRO A 347 8.17 -20.94 2.09
C PRO A 347 8.57 -20.26 0.77
N ASP A 348 9.47 -19.26 0.83
CA ASP A 348 9.97 -18.47 -0.31
C ASP A 348 10.47 -19.32 -1.49
N ASP A 349 11.07 -20.49 -1.21
CA ASP A 349 11.64 -21.40 -2.21
C ASP A 349 10.59 -22.31 -2.89
N GLN A 350 9.36 -22.30 -2.38
CA GLN A 350 8.23 -23.12 -2.86
C GLN A 350 7.16 -22.30 -3.59
N ASP A 351 7.02 -21.00 -3.30
CA ASP A 351 6.14 -20.09 -4.04
C ASP A 351 6.77 -19.63 -5.36
N ASP A 352 6.68 -20.51 -6.37
CA ASP A 352 7.16 -20.20 -7.72
C ASP A 352 6.23 -19.27 -8.52
N GLY A 353 5.07 -18.91 -7.96
CA GLY A 353 4.04 -18.10 -8.60
C GLY A 353 3.12 -18.82 -9.59
N ASN A 354 3.19 -20.15 -9.71
CA ASN A 354 2.28 -20.94 -10.55
C ASN A 354 1.29 -21.81 -9.78
N ASN A 355 1.42 -21.92 -8.45
CA ASN A 355 0.47 -22.68 -7.63
C ASN A 355 -0.84 -21.91 -7.40
N LEU A 356 -1.70 -21.83 -8.43
CA LEU A 356 -3.02 -21.21 -8.35
C LEU A 356 -4.01 -21.89 -7.38
N LEU A 357 -3.63 -23.03 -6.81
CA LEU A 357 -4.40 -23.77 -5.80
C LEU A 357 -3.94 -23.45 -4.37
N GLU A 358 -2.87 -22.67 -4.21
CA GLU A 358 -2.45 -22.13 -2.91
C GLU A 358 -3.58 -21.28 -2.30
N LYS A 359 -3.77 -21.43 -0.99
CA LYS A 359 -4.87 -20.87 -0.21
C LYS A 359 -4.92 -19.34 -0.31
N GLY A 360 -3.76 -18.68 -0.20
CA GLY A 360 -3.56 -17.26 -0.45
C GLY A 360 -3.87 -16.87 -1.89
N ALA A 361 -3.30 -17.54 -2.90
CA ALA A 361 -3.56 -17.26 -4.32
C ALA A 361 -5.05 -17.38 -4.71
N ALA A 362 -5.78 -18.35 -4.15
CA ALA A 362 -7.22 -18.50 -4.34
C ALA A 362 -8.03 -17.35 -3.69
N ILE A 363 -7.57 -16.84 -2.55
CA ILE A 363 -8.16 -15.66 -1.89
C ILE A 363 -7.82 -14.39 -2.67
N ARG A 364 -6.55 -14.17 -3.05
CA ARG A 364 -6.09 -13.02 -3.86
C ARG A 364 -6.86 -12.93 -5.17
N THR A 365 -7.09 -14.05 -5.85
CA THR A 365 -7.99 -14.16 -7.02
C THR A 365 -9.36 -13.52 -6.73
N THR A 366 -9.99 -13.89 -5.61
CA THR A 366 -11.30 -13.37 -5.19
C THR A 366 -11.23 -11.88 -4.85
N GLU A 367 -10.18 -11.45 -4.15
CA GLU A 367 -9.91 -10.05 -3.82
C GLU A 367 -9.73 -9.19 -5.09
N PHE A 368 -9.05 -9.68 -6.13
CA PHE A 368 -8.90 -8.97 -7.41
C PHE A 368 -10.23 -8.75 -8.15
N HIS A 369 -11.16 -9.73 -8.15
CA HIS A 369 -12.50 -9.51 -8.71
C HIS A 369 -13.28 -8.45 -7.92
N VAL A 370 -13.16 -8.44 -6.58
CA VAL A 370 -13.75 -7.40 -5.73
C VAL A 370 -13.10 -6.03 -6.00
N PHE A 371 -11.78 -6.00 -6.18
CA PHE A 371 -11.02 -4.79 -6.47
C PHE A 371 -11.40 -4.19 -7.84
N ARG A 372 -11.43 -5.00 -8.90
CA ARG A 372 -11.92 -4.58 -10.23
C ARG A 372 -13.33 -4.00 -10.17
N ARG A 373 -14.26 -4.67 -9.49
CA ARG A 373 -15.64 -4.20 -9.33
C ARG A 373 -15.71 -2.86 -8.59
N PHE A 374 -14.92 -2.70 -7.53
CA PHE A 374 -14.81 -1.46 -6.77
C PHE A 374 -14.21 -0.32 -7.60
N ILE A 375 -13.22 -0.59 -8.46
CA ILE A 375 -12.68 0.37 -9.42
C ILE A 375 -13.77 0.78 -10.42
N LYS A 376 -14.42 -0.17 -11.11
CA LYS A 376 -15.48 0.11 -12.11
C LYS A 376 -16.58 1.01 -11.51
N GLN A 377 -17.11 0.63 -10.34
CA GLN A 377 -18.11 1.42 -9.63
C GLN A 377 -17.58 2.81 -9.22
N THR A 378 -16.37 2.87 -8.65
CA THR A 378 -15.81 4.14 -8.14
C THR A 378 -15.52 5.13 -9.25
N LEU A 379 -15.04 4.67 -10.41
CA LEU A 379 -14.81 5.50 -11.58
C LEU A 379 -16.12 5.97 -12.21
N HIS A 380 -17.12 5.09 -12.37
CA HIS A 380 -18.44 5.48 -12.86
C HIS A 380 -19.11 6.55 -11.98
N GLU A 381 -19.04 6.41 -10.64
CA GLU A 381 -19.51 7.44 -9.71
C GLU A 381 -18.68 8.74 -9.74
N ALA A 382 -17.48 8.75 -10.36
CA ALA A 382 -16.61 9.92 -10.49
C ALA A 382 -16.60 10.55 -11.91
N SER A 383 -17.12 9.85 -12.91
CA SER A 383 -17.44 10.39 -14.25
C SER A 383 -18.84 10.99 -14.32
N ASN A 384 -19.80 10.45 -13.55
CA ASN A 384 -21.13 11.05 -13.36
C ASN A 384 -21.10 12.40 -12.62
N ASP A 385 -19.94 12.78 -12.07
CA ASP A 385 -19.70 14.12 -11.54
C ASP A 385 -19.56 15.11 -12.70
N ASN A 386 -20.55 16.02 -12.80
CA ASN A 386 -20.71 17.02 -13.86
C ASN A 386 -19.62 18.12 -13.80
N SER A 387 -18.37 17.71 -14.02
CA SER A 387 -17.15 18.37 -13.56
C SER A 387 -16.19 18.70 -14.71
N THR A 388 -15.40 19.76 -14.57
CA THR A 388 -14.59 20.34 -15.65
C THR A 388 -13.21 19.69 -15.83
N TYR A 389 -13.03 18.47 -15.34
CA TYR A 389 -11.76 17.74 -15.43
C TYR A 389 -11.68 17.00 -16.77
N THR A 390 -10.56 17.12 -17.46
CA THR A 390 -10.33 16.57 -18.81
C THR A 390 -9.11 15.64 -18.86
N GLU A 391 -8.42 15.46 -17.74
CA GLU A 391 -7.12 14.80 -17.63
C GLU A 391 -7.05 13.94 -16.36
N ASP A 392 -7.86 12.89 -16.29
CA ASP A 392 -7.80 11.91 -15.21
C ASP A 392 -6.70 10.88 -15.49
N ALA A 393 -5.86 10.61 -14.48
CA ALA A 393 -5.07 9.39 -14.37
C ALA A 393 -5.74 8.45 -13.37
N VAL A 394 -5.74 7.16 -13.65
CA VAL A 394 -5.98 6.10 -12.65
C VAL A 394 -4.63 5.49 -12.30
N VAL A 395 -4.46 5.06 -11.05
CA VAL A 395 -3.29 4.29 -10.60
C VAL A 395 -3.73 3.29 -9.53
N LEU A 396 -3.46 2.00 -9.73
CA LEU A 396 -3.50 1.01 -8.65
C LEU A 396 -2.11 0.88 -8.01
N ASN A 397 -2.06 0.51 -6.73
CA ASN A 397 -0.81 0.35 -6.00
C ASN A 397 -0.95 -0.49 -4.71
N GLY A 398 0.19 -0.90 -4.16
CA GLY A 398 0.30 -1.49 -2.83
C GLY A 398 1.00 -2.84 -2.83
N ASP A 399 0.82 -3.58 -1.74
CA ASP A 399 1.33 -4.94 -1.58
C ASP A 399 0.27 -5.94 -2.04
N PHE A 400 0.40 -6.42 -3.27
CA PHE A 400 -0.55 -7.38 -3.82
C PHE A 400 -0.24 -8.82 -3.43
N ASN A 401 0.88 -9.09 -2.75
CA ASN A 401 1.35 -10.44 -2.41
C ASN A 401 1.41 -11.44 -3.59
N VAL A 402 1.57 -10.95 -4.83
CA VAL A 402 1.71 -11.77 -6.04
C VAL A 402 3.17 -11.76 -6.54
N PRO A 403 3.79 -12.93 -6.79
CA PRO A 403 5.08 -13.01 -7.48
C PRO A 403 4.96 -12.59 -8.95
N GLY A 404 5.54 -11.44 -9.31
CA GLY A 404 5.62 -10.98 -10.71
C GLY A 404 6.53 -11.88 -11.55
N ALA A 405 7.80 -11.98 -11.15
CA ALA A 405 8.75 -12.95 -11.67
C ALA A 405 8.52 -14.34 -11.08
N ARG A 406 8.70 -15.40 -11.86
CA ARG A 406 8.69 -16.78 -11.36
C ARG A 406 9.78 -16.97 -10.30
N PHE A 407 9.43 -17.59 -9.17
CA PHE A 407 10.26 -17.68 -7.96
C PHE A 407 10.76 -16.31 -7.42
N GLY A 408 10.19 -15.18 -7.84
CA GLY A 408 10.67 -13.82 -7.52
C GLY A 408 11.96 -13.37 -8.23
N TRP A 409 12.81 -14.31 -8.69
CA TRP A 409 14.15 -14.02 -9.22
C TRP A 409 14.35 -14.33 -10.71
N GLN A 410 13.34 -14.83 -11.43
CA GLN A 410 13.42 -15.08 -12.88
C GLN A 410 12.68 -14.00 -13.69
N PRO A 411 13.25 -12.80 -13.90
CA PRO A 411 12.48 -11.63 -14.38
C PRO A 411 11.88 -11.79 -15.78
N LYS A 412 12.42 -12.71 -16.58
CA LYS A 412 12.01 -13.00 -17.96
C LYS A 412 10.84 -13.98 -18.06
N VAL A 413 10.37 -14.52 -16.93
CA VAL A 413 9.27 -15.48 -16.86
C VAL A 413 8.26 -14.98 -15.84
N ASP A 414 7.08 -14.58 -16.30
CA ASP A 414 5.96 -14.24 -15.43
C ASP A 414 5.50 -15.46 -14.62
N GLY A 415 5.13 -15.29 -13.35
CA GLY A 415 4.30 -16.28 -12.64
C GLY A 415 2.89 -16.35 -13.23
N GLU A 416 2.27 -17.53 -13.26
CA GLU A 416 0.88 -17.65 -13.74
C GLU A 416 -0.12 -16.90 -12.84
N GLU A 417 0.14 -16.75 -11.53
CA GLU A 417 -0.69 -15.87 -10.68
C GLU A 417 -0.60 -14.42 -11.12
N TYR A 418 0.59 -13.91 -11.46
CA TYR A 418 0.74 -12.58 -12.04
C TYR A 418 -0.05 -12.44 -13.35
N ARG A 419 0.01 -13.44 -14.24
CA ARG A 419 -0.78 -13.44 -15.48
C ARG A 419 -2.28 -13.41 -15.16
N ARG A 420 -2.74 -14.21 -14.20
CA ARG A 420 -4.14 -14.25 -13.74
C ARG A 420 -4.59 -12.90 -13.15
N MET A 421 -3.79 -12.28 -12.29
CA MET A 421 -4.04 -10.93 -11.76
C MET A 421 -4.23 -9.93 -12.90
N ILE A 422 -3.33 -9.91 -13.89
CA ILE A 422 -3.44 -9.02 -15.05
C ILE A 422 -4.70 -9.35 -15.88
N ARG A 423 -5.02 -10.63 -16.13
CA ARG A 423 -6.23 -11.05 -16.84
C ARG A 423 -7.52 -10.63 -16.14
N ILE A 424 -7.62 -10.84 -14.82
CA ILE A 424 -8.75 -10.39 -14.01
C ILE A 424 -8.89 -8.87 -14.12
N LEU A 425 -7.83 -8.10 -13.84
CA LEU A 425 -7.86 -6.64 -13.90
C LEU A 425 -8.18 -6.11 -15.31
N GLN A 426 -7.72 -6.77 -16.38
CA GLN A 426 -8.07 -6.49 -17.78
C GLN A 426 -9.53 -6.82 -18.14
N GLY A 427 -10.27 -7.54 -17.28
CA GLY A 427 -11.62 -8.02 -17.57
C GLY A 427 -11.66 -9.17 -18.57
N GLN A 428 -10.61 -9.98 -18.66
CA GLN A 428 -10.56 -11.15 -19.55
C GLN A 428 -11.19 -12.41 -18.94
N ASP A 429 -11.24 -12.51 -17.60
CA ASP A 429 -11.79 -13.65 -16.87
C ASP A 429 -13.32 -13.51 -16.56
N GLU A 430 -14.00 -12.49 -17.08
CA GLU A 430 -15.45 -12.25 -16.87
C GLU A 430 -16.19 -12.18 -18.23
N GLU A 431 -16.94 -13.24 -18.59
CA GLU A 431 -17.57 -13.37 -19.92
C GLU A 431 -18.62 -12.27 -20.24
N ASP A 432 -19.33 -11.79 -19.22
CA ASP A 432 -20.47 -10.86 -19.34
C ASP A 432 -20.11 -9.36 -19.31
N ASP A 433 -18.84 -8.96 -19.11
CA ASP A 433 -18.48 -7.54 -18.95
C ASP A 433 -17.94 -6.90 -20.23
N GLU A 434 -18.83 -6.31 -21.03
CA GLU A 434 -18.48 -5.50 -22.22
C GLU A 434 -18.17 -4.02 -21.90
N ASP A 435 -18.53 -3.50 -20.71
CA ASP A 435 -18.50 -2.04 -20.42
C ASP A 435 -17.08 -1.46 -20.26
N LEU A 436 -16.09 -2.31 -19.93
CA LEU A 436 -14.71 -1.88 -19.70
C LEU A 436 -13.82 -2.23 -20.91
N PRO A 437 -13.04 -1.27 -21.45
CA PRO A 437 -12.14 -1.54 -22.56
C PRO A 437 -11.13 -2.66 -22.21
N ARG A 438 -11.31 -3.82 -22.83
CA ARG A 438 -10.39 -4.95 -22.70
C ARG A 438 -8.97 -4.49 -23.06
N ASN A 439 -8.00 -4.88 -22.24
CA ASN A 439 -6.56 -4.56 -22.38
C ASN A 439 -6.13 -3.13 -21.97
N LEU A 440 -6.92 -2.38 -21.20
CA LEU A 440 -6.55 -1.04 -20.68
C LEU A 440 -5.67 -1.04 -19.40
N VAL A 441 -5.13 -2.21 -19.03
CA VAL A 441 -4.44 -2.49 -17.77
C VAL A 441 -3.02 -2.91 -18.12
N ILE A 442 -2.05 -2.08 -17.71
CA ILE A 442 -0.62 -2.16 -18.07
C ILE A 442 0.19 -2.21 -16.77
N ASP A 443 1.22 -3.05 -16.73
CA ASP A 443 2.27 -2.98 -15.70
C ASP A 443 3.40 -2.06 -16.18
N VAL A 444 3.39 -0.81 -15.71
CA VAL A 444 4.40 0.17 -16.15
C VAL A 444 5.79 -0.12 -15.58
N LEU A 445 5.93 -0.83 -14.46
CA LEU A 445 7.26 -1.22 -13.95
C LEU A 445 7.90 -2.23 -14.89
N LYS A 446 7.16 -3.30 -15.22
CA LYS A 446 7.59 -4.30 -16.19
C LYS A 446 7.79 -3.71 -17.59
N GLU A 447 6.89 -2.84 -18.05
CA GLU A 447 7.04 -2.20 -19.37
C GLU A 447 8.26 -1.27 -19.42
N ALA A 448 8.57 -0.54 -18.33
CA ALA A 448 9.73 0.33 -18.24
C ALA A 448 11.07 -0.41 -18.22
N LYS A 449 11.12 -1.66 -17.71
CA LYS A 449 12.35 -2.48 -17.70
C LYS A 449 12.43 -3.49 -18.85
N GLY A 450 11.30 -3.82 -19.48
CA GLY A 450 11.17 -4.89 -20.48
C GLY A 450 11.08 -6.30 -19.90
N GLU A 451 11.25 -6.43 -18.58
CA GLU A 451 11.15 -7.67 -17.80
C GLU A 451 10.65 -7.34 -16.38
N GLN A 452 10.26 -8.35 -15.60
CA GLN A 452 9.75 -8.14 -14.23
C GLN A 452 10.82 -7.52 -13.32
N VAL A 453 10.41 -6.70 -12.36
CA VAL A 453 11.35 -6.18 -11.35
C VAL A 453 11.65 -7.26 -10.32
N VAL A 454 12.93 -7.61 -10.18
CA VAL A 454 13.41 -8.53 -9.14
C VAL A 454 13.42 -7.81 -7.79
N THR A 455 12.46 -8.14 -6.93
CA THR A 455 12.35 -7.65 -5.54
C THR A 455 12.96 -8.62 -4.53
N PHE A 456 13.55 -9.71 -5.02
CA PHE A 456 14.29 -10.70 -4.24
C PHE A 456 15.40 -11.29 -5.10
N GLU A 457 16.65 -10.96 -4.80
CA GLU A 457 17.82 -11.59 -5.40
C GLU A 457 18.37 -12.65 -4.43
N PRO A 458 18.48 -13.93 -4.85
CA PRO A 458 19.15 -14.96 -4.05
C PRO A 458 20.57 -14.51 -3.68
N TRP A 459 20.99 -14.77 -2.45
CA TRP A 459 22.24 -14.23 -1.92
C TRP A 459 23.48 -14.66 -2.73
N GLU A 460 23.44 -15.86 -3.31
CA GLU A 460 24.46 -16.40 -4.20
C GLU A 460 24.57 -15.59 -5.51
N ALA A 461 23.45 -15.09 -6.04
CA ALA A 461 23.44 -14.18 -7.19
C ALA A 461 23.95 -12.79 -6.78
N LEU A 462 23.44 -12.24 -5.67
CA LEU A 462 23.83 -10.93 -5.16
C LEU A 462 25.34 -10.86 -4.84
N LEU A 463 25.93 -11.93 -4.30
CA LEU A 463 27.38 -12.08 -4.08
C LEU A 463 28.20 -12.19 -5.37
N THR A 464 27.66 -12.82 -6.42
CA THR A 464 28.36 -12.99 -7.71
C THR A 464 28.14 -11.82 -8.67
N SER A 465 27.18 -10.94 -8.36
CA SER A 465 26.93 -9.69 -9.08
C SER A 465 28.14 -8.74 -9.04
N SER A 466 28.42 -8.11 -10.18
CA SER A 466 29.41 -7.03 -10.30
C SER A 466 28.89 -5.67 -9.83
N SER A 467 27.60 -5.56 -9.46
CA SER A 467 26.95 -4.35 -8.96
C SER A 467 27.24 -4.04 -7.50
N LEU A 468 27.59 -5.04 -6.68
CA LEU A 468 28.05 -4.82 -5.31
C LEU A 468 29.31 -3.95 -5.29
N SER A 469 29.24 -2.80 -4.61
CA SER A 469 30.43 -1.98 -4.38
C SER A 469 31.45 -2.71 -3.50
N ASP A 470 32.74 -2.49 -3.77
CA ASP A 470 33.86 -3.07 -3.01
C ASP A 470 33.76 -2.79 -1.50
N VAL A 471 33.09 -1.71 -1.11
CA VAL A 471 32.84 -1.33 0.28
C VAL A 471 31.90 -2.33 0.97
N VAL A 472 30.87 -2.82 0.29
CA VAL A 472 29.98 -3.86 0.83
C VAL A 472 30.72 -5.20 0.89
N ARG A 473 31.44 -5.57 -0.18
CA ARG A 473 32.20 -6.83 -0.26
C ARG A 473 33.24 -6.96 0.85
N LYS A 474 34.15 -5.98 0.97
CA LYS A 474 35.19 -5.95 2.01
C LYS A 474 34.65 -5.89 3.43
N ARG A 475 33.50 -5.24 3.65
CA ARG A 475 32.87 -5.18 4.97
C ARG A 475 32.21 -6.51 5.35
N TRP A 476 31.84 -7.36 4.38
CA TRP A 476 31.30 -8.70 4.62
C TRP A 476 32.38 -9.77 4.81
N GLU A 477 33.53 -9.65 4.15
CA GLU A 477 34.75 -10.46 4.45
C GLU A 477 35.11 -10.36 5.95
N GLY A 478 34.87 -9.20 6.57
CA GLY A 478 34.99 -8.96 8.01
C GLY A 478 33.91 -9.58 8.91
N TYR A 479 32.78 -10.06 8.37
CA TYR A 479 31.73 -10.79 9.10
C TYR A 479 31.92 -12.31 8.98
N ASP A 480 32.25 -12.81 7.78
CA ASP A 480 32.60 -14.22 7.55
C ASP A 480 33.79 -14.67 8.43
N THR A 481 34.78 -13.79 8.62
CA THR A 481 35.90 -14.01 9.55
C THR A 481 35.55 -13.90 11.03
N VAL A 482 34.36 -13.40 11.41
CA VAL A 482 33.84 -13.48 12.79
C VAL A 482 33.15 -14.81 13.04
N GLY A 483 32.30 -15.27 12.11
CA GLY A 483 31.68 -16.60 12.19
C GLY A 483 32.71 -17.72 12.27
N LYS A 484 33.66 -17.74 11.33
CA LYS A 484 34.78 -18.70 11.32
C LYS A 484 35.71 -18.58 12.54
N LYS A 485 35.73 -17.43 13.22
CA LYS A 485 36.44 -17.29 14.50
C LYS A 485 35.67 -17.95 15.65
N ALA A 486 34.36 -17.72 15.77
CA ALA A 486 33.53 -18.33 16.82
C ALA A 486 33.61 -19.86 16.77
N GLU A 487 33.45 -20.42 15.56
CA GLU A 487 33.63 -21.84 15.25
C GLU A 487 35.02 -22.35 15.68
N ALA A 488 36.09 -21.60 15.35
CA ALA A 488 37.46 -21.96 15.72
C ALA A 488 37.82 -21.84 17.22
N VAL A 489 37.00 -21.17 18.06
CA VAL A 489 37.18 -21.20 19.53
C VAL A 489 36.42 -22.36 20.20
N GLY A 490 35.69 -23.18 19.44
CA GLY A 490 34.86 -24.25 19.99
C GLY A 490 33.66 -23.73 20.79
N MET A 491 33.26 -22.47 20.59
CA MET A 491 32.00 -21.97 21.12
C MET A 491 30.87 -22.58 20.31
N SER A 492 30.13 -23.52 20.90
CA SER A 492 28.82 -23.91 20.40
C SER A 492 27.88 -22.71 20.53
N VAL A 493 27.80 -21.90 19.47
CA VAL A 493 26.76 -20.89 19.31
C VAL A 493 25.43 -21.64 19.25
N GLY A 494 24.71 -21.64 20.37
CA GLY A 494 23.51 -22.45 20.54
C GLY A 494 22.37 -21.90 19.69
N TYR A 495 22.07 -22.58 18.58
CA TYR A 495 20.83 -22.46 17.82
C TYR A 495 20.44 -21.05 17.30
N GLU A 496 21.39 -20.12 17.15
CA GLU A 496 21.35 -19.28 15.94
C GLU A 496 21.82 -20.17 14.78
N GLU A 497 20.84 -20.76 14.08
CA GLU A 497 21.12 -21.62 12.92
C GLU A 497 22.01 -20.92 11.90
N ALA A 498 22.84 -21.72 11.23
CA ALA A 498 23.41 -21.33 9.95
C ALA A 498 22.30 -21.30 8.89
N GLN A 499 21.44 -20.28 8.96
CA GLN A 499 20.71 -19.80 7.80
C GLN A 499 21.75 -19.49 6.72
N LYS A 500 21.94 -20.44 5.77
CA LYS A 500 22.41 -20.12 4.41
C LYS A 500 21.67 -18.84 4.03
N PRO A 501 22.33 -17.70 3.75
CA PRO A 501 21.63 -16.43 3.84
C PRO A 501 20.50 -16.33 2.82
N ILE A 502 19.28 -16.64 3.24
CA ILE A 502 18.07 -16.52 2.43
C ILE A 502 18.04 -15.07 1.98
N GLY A 503 17.93 -14.85 0.66
CA GLY A 503 18.28 -13.60 -0.01
C GLY A 503 17.86 -12.38 0.80
N LYS A 504 18.83 -11.57 1.26
CA LYS A 504 18.60 -10.54 2.30
C LYS A 504 17.56 -9.54 1.83
N ARG A 505 16.30 -9.78 2.20
CA ARG A 505 15.14 -9.04 1.73
C ARG A 505 15.33 -7.55 2.04
N LEU A 506 15.24 -6.75 0.99
CA LEU A 506 15.34 -5.30 1.07
C LEU A 506 13.93 -4.73 1.17
N ASP A 507 13.75 -3.76 2.05
CA ASP A 507 12.68 -2.78 1.86
C ASP A 507 12.95 -2.05 0.53
N TYR A 508 11.97 -1.95 -0.38
CA TYR A 508 12.09 -1.14 -1.59
C TYR A 508 11.11 0.04 -1.58
N ILE A 509 11.60 1.14 -2.14
CA ILE A 509 10.92 2.38 -2.46
C ILE A 509 10.58 2.34 -3.95
N LEU A 510 9.30 2.52 -4.28
CA LEU A 510 8.80 2.65 -5.64
C LEU A 510 8.58 4.13 -5.95
N GLU A 511 9.40 4.75 -6.81
CA GLU A 511 9.17 6.13 -7.25
C GLU A 511 8.54 6.17 -8.64
N TRP A 512 7.39 6.85 -8.71
CA TRP A 512 6.63 7.06 -9.95
C TRP A 512 6.52 8.56 -10.23
N ARG A 513 6.79 8.96 -11.48
CA ARG A 513 6.74 10.36 -11.91
C ARG A 513 5.67 10.62 -12.95
N LEU A 514 4.53 11.20 -12.55
CA LEU A 514 3.49 11.60 -13.50
C LEU A 514 3.84 12.94 -14.16
N LYS A 515 3.76 13.01 -15.50
CA LYS A 515 3.87 14.26 -16.27
C LYS A 515 2.65 14.46 -17.16
N ARG A 516 2.42 15.71 -17.53
CA ARG A 516 1.40 16.14 -18.49
C ARG A 516 2.01 16.17 -19.88
N ASP A 517 1.62 15.22 -20.73
CA ASP A 517 2.21 15.05 -22.07
C ASP A 517 1.60 16.02 -23.10
N GLY A 518 2.41 16.35 -24.11
CA GLY A 518 2.11 17.34 -25.15
C GLY A 518 1.41 16.75 -26.36
N THR A 519 0.10 17.03 -26.48
CA THR A 519 -0.69 16.90 -27.73
C THR A 519 -0.72 15.52 -28.39
N LEU A 520 -1.74 14.73 -28.07
CA LEU A 520 -2.19 13.66 -28.96
C LEU A 520 -3.29 14.21 -29.88
N ARG A 521 -2.90 14.62 -31.09
CA ARG A 521 -3.81 15.12 -32.14
C ARG A 521 -4.23 13.98 -33.07
N ARG A 522 -5.48 13.50 -32.95
CA ARG A 522 -6.17 12.82 -34.05
C ARG A 522 -6.89 13.83 -34.95
N ASP A 523 -7.72 14.69 -34.35
CA ASP A 523 -8.66 15.55 -35.08
C ASP A 523 -8.33 17.06 -34.95
N GLY A 524 -7.07 17.38 -34.64
CA GLY A 524 -6.59 18.75 -34.45
C GLY A 524 -6.83 19.34 -33.05
N GLU A 525 -7.79 18.81 -32.28
CA GLU A 525 -7.97 19.12 -30.86
C GLU A 525 -6.71 18.79 -30.05
N VAL A 526 -6.39 19.64 -29.08
CA VAL A 526 -5.20 19.54 -28.22
C VAL A 526 -5.58 18.84 -26.91
N ARG A 527 -5.84 17.53 -26.97
CA ARG A 527 -5.94 16.72 -25.75
C ARG A 527 -4.55 16.51 -25.14
N ARG A 528 -4.37 17.07 -23.95
CA ARG A 528 -3.30 16.70 -23.01
C ARG A 528 -3.75 15.45 -22.25
N ARG A 529 -2.81 14.67 -21.73
CA ARG A 529 -3.08 13.54 -20.83
C ARG A 529 -2.03 13.54 -19.73
N LEU A 530 -2.43 13.11 -18.53
CA LEU A 530 -1.45 12.66 -17.54
C LEU A 530 -0.89 11.31 -18.00
N ARG A 531 0.42 11.13 -17.89
CA ARG A 531 1.14 9.90 -18.20
C ARG A 531 2.18 9.59 -17.12
N LEU A 532 2.45 8.31 -16.88
CA LEU A 532 3.60 7.90 -16.08
C LEU A 532 4.86 7.88 -16.95
N MET A 533 5.90 8.59 -16.52
CA MET A 533 7.22 8.60 -17.17
C MET A 533 7.97 7.30 -16.88
N LYS A 534 7.90 6.35 -17.81
CA LYS A 534 8.47 4.99 -17.69
C LYS A 534 9.96 5.01 -17.39
N GLU A 535 10.67 5.92 -18.06
CA GLU A 535 12.12 6.14 -17.96
C GLU A 535 12.54 6.73 -16.61
N GLU A 536 11.60 7.39 -15.91
CA GLU A 536 11.77 8.02 -14.60
C GLU A 536 10.99 7.26 -13.51
N THR A 537 10.61 6.01 -13.79
CA THR A 537 9.97 5.09 -12.83
C THR A 537 11.06 4.16 -12.27
N SER A 538 11.37 4.29 -10.98
CA SER A 538 12.44 3.53 -10.31
C SER A 538 11.91 2.63 -9.20
N VAL A 539 12.72 1.61 -8.90
CA VAL A 539 12.58 0.73 -7.75
C VAL A 539 13.94 0.71 -7.08
N GLU A 540 14.02 1.23 -5.87
CA GLU A 540 15.28 1.50 -5.17
C GLU A 540 15.23 0.89 -3.77
N PRO A 541 16.32 0.26 -3.27
CA PRO A 541 16.37 -0.15 -1.88
C PRO A 541 16.14 1.05 -0.95
N PHE A 542 15.46 0.85 0.17
CA PHE A 542 15.39 1.85 1.23
C PHE A 542 16.74 1.92 1.97
N TRP A 543 17.27 3.12 2.18
CA TRP A 543 18.58 3.32 2.85
C TRP A 543 18.43 4.04 4.19
N VAL A 544 19.12 3.56 5.22
CA VAL A 544 19.25 4.23 6.52
C VAL A 544 20.73 4.35 6.86
N SER A 545 21.18 5.59 7.15
CA SER A 545 22.58 5.90 7.49
C SER A 545 23.59 5.30 6.50
N ASP A 546 23.37 5.56 5.21
CA ASP A 546 24.18 5.13 4.07
C ASP A 546 24.34 3.60 3.92
N ARG A 547 23.36 2.83 4.41
CA ARG A 547 23.29 1.36 4.27
C ARG A 547 21.88 0.91 3.85
N PRO A 548 21.75 -0.16 3.07
CA PRO A 548 20.44 -0.67 2.68
C PRO A 548 19.72 -1.29 3.89
N TYR A 549 18.42 -1.02 4.04
CA TYR A 549 17.61 -1.50 5.15
C TYR A 549 17.28 -2.99 4.96
N THR A 550 18.19 -3.81 5.47
CA THR A 550 18.25 -5.28 5.33
C THR A 550 17.55 -6.00 6.49
N ARG A 551 16.55 -5.37 7.10
CA ARG A 551 15.87 -5.86 8.32
C ARG A 551 14.37 -6.03 8.14
N LEU A 552 14.04 -6.78 7.09
CA LEU A 552 12.79 -7.50 6.80
C LEU A 552 11.50 -6.68 6.67
N SER A 553 10.82 -6.91 5.55
CA SER A 553 9.42 -7.31 5.54
C SER A 553 9.30 -8.85 5.52
N GLY A 554 8.13 -9.36 5.92
CA GLY A 554 7.86 -10.80 6.04
C GLY A 554 7.65 -11.53 4.71
N ASN A 555 7.34 -10.80 3.64
CA ASN A 555 6.89 -11.34 2.35
C ASN A 555 7.76 -10.81 1.20
N VAL A 556 7.76 -11.50 0.06
CA VAL A 556 8.76 -11.35 -1.03
C VAL A 556 8.29 -10.40 -2.16
N TRP A 557 7.03 -9.93 -2.09
CA TRP A 557 6.20 -9.63 -3.27
C TRP A 557 5.81 -8.16 -3.48
N ILE A 558 6.76 -7.29 -3.86
CA ILE A 558 6.44 -5.92 -4.24
C ILE A 558 5.89 -5.87 -5.69
N CYS A 559 4.66 -6.36 -5.85
CA CYS A 559 3.86 -6.22 -7.06
C CYS A 559 2.93 -5.00 -6.96
N SER A 560 3.48 -3.78 -7.14
CA SER A 560 2.67 -2.56 -7.29
C SER A 560 2.46 -2.22 -8.76
N VAL A 561 1.35 -2.69 -9.32
CA VAL A 561 1.07 -2.58 -10.76
C VAL A 561 0.42 -1.22 -11.11
N VAL A 562 1.18 -0.30 -11.69
CA VAL A 562 0.66 1.03 -12.09
C VAL A 562 -0.20 0.95 -13.35
N LEU A 563 -1.51 0.84 -13.17
CA LEU A 563 -2.44 0.83 -14.30
C LEU A 563 -2.69 2.24 -14.85
N GLU A 564 -1.94 2.69 -15.87
CA GLU A 564 -2.32 3.88 -16.68
C GLU A 564 -3.56 3.55 -17.53
N ALA A 565 -4.73 3.53 -16.89
CA ALA A 565 -5.99 3.28 -17.58
C ALA A 565 -6.44 4.53 -18.36
N LEU A 566 -6.21 4.53 -19.68
CA LEU A 566 -6.50 5.63 -20.59
C LEU A 566 -8.00 5.81 -20.86
N PHE A 567 -8.75 6.27 -19.86
CA PHE A 567 -10.20 6.53 -19.91
C PHE A 567 -10.65 7.74 -20.78
N SER A 568 -9.77 8.23 -21.66
CA SER A 568 -9.96 9.41 -22.50
C SER A 568 -10.98 9.25 -23.64
N ASP A 569 -11.35 8.01 -23.93
CA ASP A 569 -12.09 7.60 -25.12
C ASP A 569 -13.43 6.92 -24.72
N ILE A 570 -13.87 7.02 -23.44
CA ILE A 570 -15.28 6.83 -23.08
C ILE A 570 -16.06 8.07 -23.52
N GLU A 571 -16.54 8.05 -24.76
CA GLU A 571 -17.82 8.69 -25.04
C GLU A 571 -18.90 7.95 -24.22
N LEU A 572 -19.83 8.70 -23.62
CA LEU A 572 -20.81 8.16 -22.68
C LEU A 572 -21.73 7.12 -23.34
N LEU A 573 -21.76 5.91 -22.77
CA LEU A 573 -22.81 4.91 -22.95
C LEU A 573 -24.13 5.36 -22.29
#